data_AF-A0A8T4LLW9-F1
#
_entry.id   AF-A0A8T4LLW9-F1
#
_cell.length_a   1.000
_cell.length_b   1.000
_cell.length_c   1.000
_cell.angle_alpha   90.00
_cell.angle_beta   90.00
_cell.angle_gamma   90.00
#
_symmetry.space_group_name_H-M   'P 1'
#
loop_
_entity.id
_entity.type
_entity.pdbx_description
1 polymer ?
#
loop_
_entity_poly.entity_id
_entity_poly.type
_entity_poly.pdbx_seq_one_letter_code
_entity_poly.pdbx_strand_id
1 'polypeptide(L)'
;MTKLNLAHPLQEYQQPAPERRFRLICGGLAHYKLEPEDLKHESGQTIDKKIQFRTWLALFFIERGKYKITDKGYAELAPDIERQDTHFGEHDSARERSTKREITRPLTKSEIKEAVNSKVGQMLREGKAEELYNNKLIDRSYHIAWSNKQIRVTVIKKLLEFLGASPARLDESREELDQLILQSAREEKTDAKRMQEVLDEIRRNLGRIRRVSGDDFNNNRLSGLMNHYKNSPYLALVEAGYAYPEDEIKEQNGQFKTDKIYPWEIKNAPLIYSDKEIRIAACKWLVWKLKKDPKDIIQDDFNNNGLGGLVGNYYKGSPYDALLEAGLVTQANEAYMRSSQHTH
;
A
#
# COMPACT_ATOMS: atom_id res chain seq x y z
N MET A 1 -48.76 7.31 41.12
CA MET A 1 -47.35 7.41 41.54
C MET A 1 -46.83 5.99 41.76
N THR A 2 -46.21 5.40 40.74
CA THR A 2 -45.79 4.00 40.74
C THR A 2 -44.28 3.99 40.57
N LYS A 3 -43.55 3.63 41.63
CA LYS A 3 -42.08 3.52 41.63
C LYS A 3 -41.69 2.20 40.97
N LEU A 4 -40.97 2.26 39.86
CA LEU A 4 -40.31 1.14 39.21
C LEU A 4 -38.86 1.07 39.68
N ASN A 5 -38.54 0.01 40.42
CA ASN A 5 -37.18 -0.42 40.76
C ASN A 5 -36.57 -1.13 39.55
N LEU A 6 -35.42 -0.66 39.08
CA LEU A 6 -34.52 -1.43 38.21
C LEU A 6 -33.12 -1.41 38.83
N ALA A 7 -32.74 -2.53 39.43
CA ALA A 7 -31.38 -2.84 39.83
C ALA A 7 -30.72 -3.62 38.69
N HIS A 8 -29.59 -3.12 38.18
CA HIS A 8 -28.68 -3.86 37.31
C HIS A 8 -27.48 -4.35 38.14
N PRO A 9 -27.00 -5.60 37.96
CA PRO A 9 -25.77 -6.06 38.56
C PRO A 9 -24.55 -5.65 37.70
N LEU A 10 -23.50 -5.21 38.39
CA LEU A 10 -22.18 -4.91 37.84
C LEU A 10 -21.49 -6.22 37.44
N GLN A 11 -21.05 -6.32 36.19
CA GLN A 11 -20.13 -7.36 35.72
C GLN A 11 -18.68 -6.91 35.94
N GLU A 12 -17.95 -7.67 36.75
CA GLU A 12 -16.51 -7.53 36.96
C GLU A 12 -15.73 -7.86 35.68
N TYR A 13 -14.91 -6.92 35.22
CA TYR A 13 -13.92 -7.14 34.17
C TYR A 13 -12.71 -7.87 34.76
N GLN A 14 -12.51 -9.13 34.41
CA GLN A 14 -11.23 -9.82 34.60
C GLN A 14 -10.23 -9.35 33.54
N GLN A 15 -9.09 -8.80 34.00
CA GLN A 15 -7.97 -8.47 33.13
C GLN A 15 -7.21 -9.74 32.69
N PRO A 16 -6.83 -9.88 31.41
CA PRO A 16 -5.98 -10.99 30.98
C PRO A 16 -4.51 -10.77 31.39
N ALA A 17 -3.87 -11.87 31.77
CA ALA A 17 -2.47 -11.94 32.21
C ALA A 17 -1.47 -11.53 31.10
N PRO A 18 -0.31 -10.97 31.47
CA PRO A 18 0.68 -10.50 30.50
C PRO A 18 1.40 -11.65 29.78
N GLU A 19 1.44 -11.57 28.44
CA GLU A 19 2.12 -12.51 27.56
C GLU A 19 3.64 -12.52 27.77
N ARG A 20 4.20 -13.73 27.87
CA ARG A 20 5.65 -13.97 27.94
C ARG A 20 6.29 -13.71 26.56
N ARG A 21 7.08 -12.63 26.46
CA ARG A 21 7.93 -12.35 25.30
C ARG A 21 9.09 -13.34 25.20
N PHE A 22 9.08 -14.19 24.17
CA PHE A 22 10.27 -14.89 23.71
C PHE A 22 11.18 -13.91 22.95
N ARG A 23 12.41 -13.68 23.45
CA ARG A 23 13.48 -13.00 22.69
C ARG A 23 14.11 -14.01 21.75
N LEU A 24 13.81 -13.91 20.45
CA LEU A 24 14.66 -14.46 19.40
C LEU A 24 15.88 -13.56 19.23
N ILE A 25 17.08 -14.10 19.49
CA ILE A 25 18.35 -13.43 19.24
C ILE A 25 18.66 -13.60 17.74
N CYS A 26 18.32 -12.60 16.94
CA CYS A 26 18.87 -12.47 15.59
C CYS A 26 20.13 -11.61 15.67
N GLY A 27 21.26 -12.14 15.18
CA GLY A 27 22.53 -11.43 15.08
C GLY A 27 22.39 -10.12 14.30
N GLY A 28 23.04 -9.08 14.82
CA GLY A 28 22.89 -7.69 14.38
C GLY A 28 23.36 -7.46 12.94
N LEU A 29 22.41 -7.44 12.02
CA LEU A 29 22.48 -6.53 10.88
C LEU A 29 21.99 -5.19 11.40
N ALA A 30 22.89 -4.21 11.50
CA ALA A 30 22.53 -2.85 11.86
C ALA A 30 21.40 -2.36 10.92
N HIS A 31 20.31 -1.89 11.53
CA HIS A 31 19.17 -1.31 10.82
C HIS A 31 19.62 0.02 10.20
N TYR A 32 20.10 -0.01 8.96
CA TYR A 32 20.37 1.19 8.20
C TYR A 32 19.12 1.60 7.45
N LYS A 33 18.68 2.84 7.67
CA LYS A 33 17.53 3.45 6.99
C LYS A 33 18.09 4.20 5.77
N LEU A 34 17.97 3.61 4.57
CA LEU A 34 18.26 4.34 3.33
C LEU A 34 17.17 5.39 3.13
N GLU A 35 17.51 6.66 3.28
CA GLU A 35 16.60 7.75 2.97
C GLU A 35 16.56 7.95 1.43
N PRO A 36 15.38 8.09 0.80
CA PRO A 36 15.26 8.23 -0.65
C PRO A 36 16.01 9.42 -1.26
N GLU A 37 16.42 10.39 -0.43
CA GLU A 37 17.07 11.62 -0.87
C GLU A 37 18.52 11.42 -1.33
N ASP A 38 19.14 10.29 -0.96
CA ASP A 38 20.53 9.96 -1.32
C ASP A 38 20.72 9.51 -2.79
N LEU A 39 19.63 9.42 -3.57
CA LEU A 39 19.64 9.01 -4.98
C LEU A 39 19.66 10.20 -5.98
N LYS A 40 19.97 11.42 -5.52
CA LYS A 40 20.08 12.59 -6.41
C LYS A 40 21.39 12.55 -7.21
N HIS A 41 21.33 12.05 -8.45
CA HIS A 41 22.42 12.21 -9.42
C HIS A 41 22.52 13.66 -9.90
N GLU A 42 23.74 14.19 -9.95
CA GLU A 42 24.07 15.58 -10.32
C GLU A 42 23.93 15.90 -11.82
N SER A 43 23.49 14.97 -12.67
CA SER A 43 23.21 15.25 -14.08
C SER A 43 21.72 15.50 -14.26
N GLY A 44 21.34 16.61 -14.89
CA GLY A 44 19.94 17.06 -15.11
C GLY A 44 19.05 16.13 -15.96
N GLN A 45 19.34 14.83 -16.03
CA GLN A 45 18.43 13.82 -16.55
C GLN A 45 17.42 13.45 -15.45
N THR A 46 16.14 13.72 -15.70
CA THR A 46 15.04 13.11 -14.95
C THR A 46 15.14 11.59 -15.08
N ILE A 47 15.75 10.95 -14.09
CA ILE A 47 15.74 9.50 -13.96
C ILE A 47 14.28 9.06 -13.99
N ASP A 48 13.97 8.09 -14.85
CA ASP A 48 12.64 7.51 -14.94
C ASP A 48 12.19 7.03 -13.55
N LYS A 49 11.10 7.62 -13.02
CA LYS A 49 10.53 7.27 -11.71
C LYS A 49 10.31 5.77 -11.54
N LYS A 50 10.04 5.08 -12.65
CA LYS A 50 9.90 3.62 -12.71
C LYS A 50 11.20 2.89 -12.36
N ILE A 51 12.34 3.38 -12.86
CA ILE A 51 13.66 2.84 -12.54
C ILE A 51 13.93 3.07 -11.05
N GLN A 52 13.67 4.28 -10.54
CA GLN A 52 13.85 4.59 -9.11
C GLN A 52 13.02 3.67 -8.20
N PHE A 53 11.73 3.45 -8.52
CA PHE A 53 10.89 2.53 -7.74
C PHE A 53 11.41 1.10 -7.80
N ARG A 54 11.83 0.61 -8.98
CA ARG A 54 12.37 -0.75 -9.14
C ARG A 54 13.68 -0.93 -8.37
N THR A 55 14.55 0.07 -8.39
CA THR A 55 15.79 0.09 -7.60
C THR A 55 15.47 0.06 -6.10
N TRP A 56 14.55 0.92 -5.65
CA TRP A 56 14.08 0.91 -4.26
C TRP A 56 13.51 -0.45 -3.85
N LEU A 57 12.69 -1.07 -4.71
CA LEU A 57 12.07 -2.36 -4.43
C LEU A 57 13.13 -3.46 -4.27
N ALA A 58 14.16 -3.45 -5.12
CA ALA A 58 15.28 -4.38 -5.01
C ALA A 58 16.03 -4.22 -3.69
N LEU A 59 16.39 -2.98 -3.35
CA LEU A 59 17.05 -2.63 -2.08
C LEU A 59 16.23 -3.10 -0.88
N PHE A 60 14.94 -2.78 -0.87
CA PHE A 60 13.99 -3.14 0.17
C PHE A 60 13.96 -4.64 0.48
N PHE A 61 14.11 -5.51 -0.53
CA PHE A 61 14.16 -6.96 -0.34
C PHE A 61 15.56 -7.47 0.01
N ILE A 62 16.60 -6.87 -0.53
CA ILE A 62 17.98 -7.26 -0.23
C ILE A 62 18.32 -6.97 1.24
N GLU A 63 17.93 -5.82 1.76
CA GLU A 63 18.08 -5.47 3.18
C GLU A 63 17.39 -6.46 4.13
N ARG A 64 16.31 -7.09 3.68
CA ARG A 64 15.59 -8.13 4.43
C ARG A 64 16.15 -9.54 4.23
N GLY A 65 17.29 -9.66 3.55
CA GLY A 65 17.92 -10.94 3.23
C GLY A 65 17.10 -11.81 2.27
N LYS A 66 16.21 -11.21 1.47
CA LYS A 66 15.30 -11.92 0.55
C LYS A 66 15.85 -11.95 -0.87
N TYR A 67 17.08 -12.44 -1.02
CA TYR A 67 17.72 -12.67 -2.31
C TYR A 67 18.54 -13.95 -2.28
N LYS A 68 18.83 -14.50 -3.46
CA LYS A 68 19.71 -15.65 -3.63
C LYS A 68 20.90 -15.22 -4.46
N ILE A 69 22.11 -15.39 -3.92
CA ILE A 69 23.34 -15.20 -4.69
C ILE A 69 23.45 -16.39 -5.65
N THR A 70 23.71 -16.14 -6.93
CA THR A 70 23.93 -17.19 -7.92
C THR A 70 25.36 -17.71 -7.84
N ASP A 71 25.65 -18.87 -8.45
CA ASP A 71 27.04 -19.37 -8.50
C ASP A 71 27.97 -18.37 -9.19
N LYS A 72 27.46 -17.68 -10.22
CA LYS A 72 28.15 -16.57 -10.89
C LYS A 72 28.38 -15.39 -9.94
N GLY A 73 27.39 -15.03 -9.13
CA GLY A 73 27.54 -14.01 -8.09
C GLY A 73 28.63 -14.33 -7.09
N TYR A 74 28.72 -15.57 -6.63
CA TYR A 74 29.82 -16.01 -5.77
C TYR A 74 31.18 -15.93 -6.48
N ALA A 75 31.26 -16.26 -7.77
CA ALA A 75 32.52 -16.17 -8.51
C ALA A 75 32.97 -14.72 -8.76
N GLU A 76 32.04 -13.82 -9.11
CA GLU A 76 32.39 -12.46 -9.57
C GLU A 76 32.38 -11.39 -8.47
N LEU A 77 31.62 -11.59 -7.39
CA LEU A 77 31.58 -10.64 -6.27
C LEU A 77 32.64 -10.94 -5.21
N ALA A 78 33.31 -12.08 -5.33
CA ALA A 78 34.35 -12.55 -4.44
C ALA A 78 35.60 -13.10 -5.19
N PRO A 79 36.12 -12.42 -6.23
CA PRO A 79 37.27 -12.91 -6.98
C PRO A 79 38.54 -12.94 -6.12
N ASP A 80 38.70 -11.97 -5.21
CA ASP A 80 39.88 -11.77 -4.37
C ASP A 80 39.73 -12.38 -2.96
N ILE A 81 38.71 -13.23 -2.74
CA ILE A 81 38.51 -13.96 -1.48
C ILE A 81 39.50 -15.14 -1.35
N GLU A 82 40.51 -15.20 -2.23
CA GLU A 82 41.73 -15.94 -1.97
C GLU A 82 42.56 -15.22 -0.89
N ARG A 83 42.34 -15.64 0.37
CA ARG A 83 43.27 -15.58 1.52
C ARG A 83 43.24 -14.28 2.32
N GLN A 84 42.63 -14.36 3.51
CA GLN A 84 42.93 -13.43 4.60
C GLN A 84 44.16 -13.94 5.36
N ASP A 85 45.17 -13.08 5.51
CA ASP A 85 46.28 -13.32 6.43
C ASP A 85 45.74 -13.24 7.86
N THR A 86 45.63 -14.40 8.53
CA THR A 86 45.33 -14.44 9.94
C THR A 86 46.58 -14.04 10.72
N HIS A 87 46.82 -12.74 10.86
CA HIS A 87 47.75 -12.22 11.85
C HIS A 87 47.18 -12.49 13.25
N PHE A 88 47.42 -13.69 13.78
CA PHE A 88 47.37 -13.92 15.21
C PHE A 88 48.60 -13.22 15.80
N GLY A 89 48.41 -11.99 16.27
CA GLY A 89 49.44 -11.25 17.00
C GLY A 89 49.72 -11.93 18.34
N GLU A 90 50.66 -12.86 18.36
CA GLU A 90 51.34 -13.23 19.61
C GLU A 90 52.23 -12.06 20.03
N HIS A 91 52.02 -11.55 21.25
CA HIS A 91 52.83 -10.48 21.82
C HIS A 91 54.32 -10.85 21.81
N ASP A 92 55.12 -9.92 21.30
CA ASP A 92 56.55 -10.04 21.01
C ASP A 92 57.35 -10.72 22.14
N SER A 93 57.81 -11.95 21.87
CA SER A 93 59.02 -12.46 22.49
C SER A 93 60.16 -12.31 21.46
N ALA A 94 61.23 -11.62 21.87
CA ALA A 94 62.34 -11.16 21.03
C ALA A 94 63.27 -12.29 20.54
N ARG A 95 62.70 -13.29 19.86
CA ARG A 95 63.43 -14.44 19.32
C ARG A 95 63.43 -14.38 17.78
N GLU A 96 64.60 -14.59 17.21
CA GLU A 96 64.95 -14.40 15.80
C GLU A 96 63.87 -14.86 14.81
N ARG A 97 63.43 -13.91 13.98
CA ARG A 97 62.37 -14.08 12.98
C ARG A 97 62.84 -14.96 11.83
N SER A 98 62.58 -16.25 11.93
CA SER A 98 62.39 -17.08 10.74
C SER A 98 61.13 -16.59 10.02
N THR A 99 61.19 -16.41 8.71
CA THR A 99 60.05 -16.13 7.84
C THR A 99 59.07 -17.31 7.92
N LYS A 100 58.22 -17.34 8.95
CA LYS A 100 57.06 -18.21 9.02
C LYS A 100 56.17 -17.84 7.84
N ARG A 101 56.11 -18.74 6.85
CA ARG A 101 55.11 -18.66 5.78
C ARG A 101 53.75 -18.59 6.47
N GLU A 102 53.03 -17.50 6.28
CA GLU A 102 51.68 -17.36 6.76
C GLU A 102 50.84 -18.50 6.21
N ILE A 103 50.30 -19.30 7.12
CA ILE A 103 49.42 -20.40 6.77
C ILE A 103 48.07 -19.75 6.45
N THR A 104 47.85 -19.46 5.18
CA THR A 104 46.55 -18.97 4.72
C THR A 104 45.53 -20.10 4.78
N ARG A 105 44.50 -19.96 5.62
CA ARG A 105 43.37 -20.89 5.64
C ARG A 105 42.34 -20.48 4.57
N PRO A 106 41.67 -21.44 3.90
CA PRO A 106 40.54 -21.13 3.04
C PRO A 106 39.40 -20.54 3.88
N LEU A 107 38.70 -19.56 3.31
CA LEU A 107 37.54 -18.95 3.94
C LEU A 107 36.38 -19.95 4.03
N THR A 108 35.66 -19.87 5.13
CA THR A 108 34.46 -20.66 5.38
C THR A 108 33.31 -20.17 4.50
N LYS A 109 32.32 -21.05 4.27
CA LYS A 109 31.12 -20.69 3.49
C LYS A 109 30.38 -19.48 4.08
N SER A 110 30.40 -19.29 5.40
CA SER A 110 29.82 -18.12 6.07
C SER A 110 30.58 -16.84 5.78
N GLU A 111 31.92 -16.88 5.81
CA GLU A 111 32.77 -15.71 5.51
C GLU A 111 32.62 -15.29 4.05
N ILE A 112 32.59 -16.24 3.11
CA ILE A 112 32.33 -15.96 1.68
C ILE A 112 30.95 -15.29 1.51
N LYS A 113 29.92 -15.85 2.16
CA LYS A 113 28.56 -15.29 2.08
C LYS A 113 28.50 -13.87 2.65
N GLU A 114 29.17 -13.61 3.77
CA GLU A 114 29.23 -12.28 4.37
C GLU A 114 29.92 -11.27 3.47
N ALA A 115 31.06 -11.63 2.88
CA ALA A 115 31.79 -10.77 1.96
C ALA A 115 30.99 -10.47 0.68
N VAL A 116 30.34 -11.49 0.10
CA VAL A 116 29.44 -11.27 -1.05
C VAL A 116 28.26 -10.37 -0.65
N ASN A 117 27.62 -10.60 0.50
CA ASN A 117 26.54 -9.73 0.98
C ASN A 117 27.02 -8.28 1.18
N SER A 118 28.24 -8.08 1.69
CA SER A 118 28.86 -6.77 1.85
C SER A 118 29.07 -6.09 0.49
N LYS A 119 29.58 -6.83 -0.51
CA LYS A 119 29.77 -6.33 -1.87
C LYS A 119 28.45 -6.01 -2.58
N VAL A 120 27.44 -6.88 -2.45
CA VAL A 120 26.08 -6.62 -2.91
C VAL A 120 25.57 -5.32 -2.27
N GLY A 121 25.71 -5.17 -0.95
CA GLY A 121 25.34 -3.96 -0.23
C GLY A 121 26.08 -2.71 -0.72
N GLN A 122 27.36 -2.82 -1.08
CA GLN A 122 28.14 -1.74 -1.68
C GLN A 122 27.60 -1.35 -3.06
N MET A 123 27.44 -2.32 -3.98
CA MET A 123 26.93 -2.07 -5.32
C MET A 123 25.54 -1.45 -5.30
N LEU A 124 24.72 -1.85 -4.34
CA LEU A 124 23.41 -1.26 -4.08
C LEU A 124 23.48 0.21 -3.67
N ARG A 125 24.39 0.58 -2.76
CA ARG A 125 24.63 1.99 -2.41
C ARG A 125 25.14 2.82 -3.58
N GLU A 126 25.88 2.19 -4.49
CA GLU A 126 26.36 2.81 -5.74
C GLU A 126 25.28 2.87 -6.84
N GLY A 127 24.03 2.48 -6.57
CA GLY A 127 22.94 2.48 -7.55
C GLY A 127 23.02 1.36 -8.60
N LYS A 128 23.95 0.40 -8.46
CA LYS A 128 24.19 -0.71 -9.40
C LYS A 128 23.26 -1.91 -9.18
N ALA A 129 22.05 -1.66 -8.69
CA ALA A 129 21.06 -2.71 -8.46
C ALA A 129 20.68 -3.44 -9.76
N GLU A 130 20.58 -2.71 -10.87
CA GLU A 130 20.29 -3.32 -12.17
C GLU A 130 21.44 -4.20 -12.66
N GLU A 131 22.70 -3.82 -12.47
CA GLU A 131 23.87 -4.65 -12.83
C GLU A 131 23.84 -5.99 -12.09
N LEU A 132 23.54 -5.97 -10.78
CA LEU A 132 23.41 -7.19 -9.97
C LEU A 132 22.40 -8.18 -10.59
N TYR A 133 21.29 -7.70 -11.15
CA TYR A 133 20.29 -8.55 -11.81
C TYR A 133 20.63 -8.88 -13.27
N ASN A 134 21.05 -7.90 -14.06
CA ASN A 134 21.32 -8.05 -15.49
C ASN A 134 22.51 -9.00 -15.71
N ASN A 135 23.52 -8.91 -14.84
CA ASN A 135 24.65 -9.83 -14.85
C ASN A 135 24.34 -11.18 -14.17
N LYS A 136 23.12 -11.34 -13.64
CA LYS A 136 22.66 -12.53 -12.91
C LYS A 136 23.56 -12.86 -11.70
N LEU A 137 24.08 -11.85 -11.00
CA LEU A 137 24.90 -12.03 -9.79
C LEU A 137 24.04 -12.39 -8.59
N ILE A 138 22.86 -11.80 -8.53
CA ILE A 138 21.80 -12.21 -7.63
C ILE A 138 20.60 -12.63 -8.46
N ASP A 139 19.96 -13.71 -8.03
CA ASP A 139 18.66 -14.08 -8.53
C ASP A 139 17.61 -13.30 -7.75
N ARG A 140 16.58 -12.85 -8.47
CA ARG A 140 15.37 -12.38 -7.80
C ARG A 140 14.81 -13.62 -7.12
N SER A 141 14.65 -13.57 -5.81
CA SER A 141 13.84 -14.60 -5.16
C SER A 141 12.50 -14.62 -5.89
N TYR A 142 12.28 -15.63 -6.73
CA TYR A 142 11.01 -15.84 -7.47
C TYR A 142 9.82 -15.93 -6.50
N HIS A 143 10.13 -16.10 -5.22
CA HIS A 143 9.22 -16.04 -4.10
C HIS A 143 9.57 -14.82 -3.24
N ILE A 144 9.31 -13.61 -3.75
CA ILE A 144 8.98 -12.53 -2.82
C ILE A 144 7.77 -13.04 -2.06
N ALA A 145 7.97 -13.38 -0.79
CA ALA A 145 6.91 -13.87 0.06
C ALA A 145 5.97 -12.70 0.36
N TRP A 146 5.02 -12.47 -0.54
CA TRP A 146 3.92 -11.54 -0.36
C TRP A 146 2.97 -11.98 0.75
N SER A 147 3.25 -13.04 1.52
CA SER A 147 2.47 -13.46 2.67
C SER A 147 2.50 -12.44 3.82
N ASN A 148 3.58 -11.66 3.96
CA ASN A 148 3.70 -10.66 5.02
C ASN A 148 2.90 -9.39 4.67
N LYS A 149 1.83 -9.12 5.43
CA LYS A 149 0.96 -7.95 5.27
C LYS A 149 1.73 -6.63 5.35
N GLN A 150 2.62 -6.46 6.31
CA GLN A 150 3.37 -5.21 6.48
C GLN A 150 4.25 -4.92 5.26
N ILE A 151 4.90 -5.95 4.70
CA ILE A 151 5.69 -5.82 3.47
C ILE A 151 4.81 -5.33 2.32
N ARG A 152 3.63 -5.94 2.13
CA ARG A 152 2.70 -5.54 1.07
C ARG A 152 2.29 -4.07 1.22
N VAL A 153 1.82 -3.69 2.41
CA VAL A 153 1.40 -2.32 2.71
C VAL A 153 2.52 -1.31 2.46
N THR A 154 3.75 -1.59 2.92
CA THR A 154 4.89 -0.70 2.69
C THR A 154 5.20 -0.54 1.20
N VAL A 155 5.19 -1.63 0.44
CA VAL A 155 5.44 -1.57 -1.01
C VAL A 155 4.34 -0.81 -1.75
N ILE A 156 3.06 -1.00 -1.37
CA ILE A 156 1.93 -0.26 -1.93
C ILE A 156 2.06 1.23 -1.64
N LYS A 157 2.30 1.61 -0.39
CA LYS A 157 2.51 3.03 -0.02
C LYS A 157 3.65 3.64 -0.80
N LYS A 158 4.78 2.94 -0.93
CA LYS A 158 5.91 3.47 -1.71
C LYS A 158 5.56 3.61 -3.19
N LEU A 159 4.88 2.64 -3.80
CA LEU A 159 4.44 2.75 -5.19
C LEU A 159 3.60 4.01 -5.41
N LEU A 160 2.63 4.27 -4.53
CA LEU A 160 1.77 5.45 -4.60
C LEU A 160 2.57 6.75 -4.56
N GLU A 161 3.56 6.83 -3.66
CA GLU A 161 4.50 7.95 -3.54
C GLU A 161 5.20 8.24 -4.87
N PHE A 162 5.73 7.20 -5.53
CA PHE A 162 6.38 7.32 -6.85
C PHE A 162 5.42 7.73 -7.96
N LEU A 163 4.16 7.30 -7.90
CA LEU A 163 3.10 7.74 -8.81
C LEU A 163 2.61 9.17 -8.50
N GLY A 164 3.20 9.83 -7.49
CA GLY A 164 2.88 11.20 -7.10
C GLY A 164 1.63 11.34 -6.24
N ALA A 165 1.04 10.23 -5.80
CA ALA A 165 0.09 10.25 -4.70
C ALA A 165 0.90 10.25 -3.41
N SER A 166 0.86 11.31 -2.59
CA SER A 166 1.64 11.34 -1.36
C SER A 166 0.83 10.70 -0.23
N PRO A 167 1.10 9.43 0.15
CA PRO A 167 0.28 8.75 1.14
C PRO A 167 0.62 9.25 2.54
N ALA A 168 1.87 9.70 2.75
CA ALA A 168 2.30 10.40 3.96
C ALA A 168 1.50 11.69 4.18
N ARG A 169 1.41 12.56 3.16
CA ARG A 169 0.59 13.78 3.27
C ARG A 169 -0.88 13.47 3.48
N LEU A 170 -1.40 12.41 2.87
CA LEU A 170 -2.79 12.01 3.08
C LEU A 170 -3.02 11.54 4.53
N ASP A 171 -2.10 10.76 5.08
CA ASP A 171 -2.13 10.32 6.48
C ASP A 171 -2.03 11.53 7.43
N GLU A 172 -1.11 12.47 7.16
CA GLU A 172 -0.95 13.75 7.90
C GLU A 172 -2.19 14.64 7.83
N SER A 173 -2.77 14.85 6.63
CA SER A 173 -3.98 15.67 6.47
C SER A 173 -5.20 15.05 7.16
N ARG A 174 -5.30 13.72 7.23
CA ARG A 174 -6.37 13.05 7.99
C ARG A 174 -6.19 13.25 9.49
N GLU A 175 -4.97 13.11 9.99
CA GLU A 175 -4.67 13.37 11.40
C GLU A 175 -4.96 14.84 11.76
N GLU A 176 -4.57 15.79 10.90
CA GLU A 176 -4.91 17.21 11.09
C GLU A 176 -6.42 17.44 11.13
N LEU A 177 -7.18 16.82 10.22
CA LEU A 177 -8.64 16.93 10.20
C LEU A 177 -9.26 16.39 11.50
N ASP A 178 -8.79 15.25 12.00
CA ASP A 178 -9.27 14.66 13.25
C ASP A 178 -8.98 15.58 14.45
N GLN A 179 -7.79 16.20 14.49
CA GLN A 179 -7.44 17.18 15.53
C GLN A 179 -8.34 18.42 15.47
N LEU A 180 -8.61 18.94 14.27
CA LEU A 180 -9.50 20.10 14.09
C LEU A 180 -10.94 19.80 14.53
N ILE A 181 -11.45 18.60 14.23
CA ILE A 181 -12.78 18.15 14.68
C ILE A 181 -12.83 18.08 16.21
N LEU A 182 -11.81 17.49 16.84
CA LEU A 182 -11.72 17.41 18.31
C LEU A 182 -11.62 18.79 18.97
N GLN A 183 -10.87 19.72 18.38
CA GLN A 183 -10.75 21.09 18.88
C GLN A 183 -12.07 21.86 18.73
N SER A 184 -12.73 21.75 17.57
CA SER A 184 -14.03 22.39 17.34
C SER A 184 -15.10 21.91 18.31
N ALA A 185 -15.04 20.64 18.74
CA ALA A 185 -15.97 20.11 19.74
C ALA A 185 -15.72 20.67 21.15
N ARG A 186 -14.52 21.18 21.44
CA ARG A 186 -14.14 21.74 22.75
C ARG A 186 -14.35 23.24 22.86
N GLU A 187 -14.01 23.98 21.79
CA GLU A 187 -13.87 25.44 21.85
C GLU A 187 -15.10 26.20 21.35
N GLU A 188 -16.14 25.49 20.86
CA GLU A 188 -17.34 26.04 20.21
C GLU A 188 -17.05 27.03 19.06
N LYS A 189 -15.81 27.05 18.57
CA LYS A 189 -15.35 27.85 17.44
C LYS A 189 -14.83 26.91 16.37
N THR A 190 -15.52 26.90 15.23
CA THR A 190 -15.13 26.15 14.04
C THR A 190 -14.19 27.01 13.20
N ASP A 191 -12.93 26.61 13.02
CA ASP A 191 -12.12 27.10 11.90
C ASP A 191 -12.53 26.36 10.62
N ALA A 192 -13.76 26.65 10.18
CA ALA A 192 -14.37 26.01 9.01
C ALA A 192 -13.52 26.21 7.74
N LYS A 193 -12.79 27.34 7.67
CA LYS A 193 -11.88 27.63 6.56
C LYS A 193 -10.73 26.64 6.56
N ARG A 194 -10.03 26.45 7.69
CA ARG A 194 -8.93 25.48 7.78
C ARG A 194 -9.40 24.06 7.52
N MET A 195 -10.53 23.65 8.08
CA MET A 195 -11.12 22.33 7.80
C MET A 195 -11.38 22.12 6.31
N GLN A 196 -11.92 23.12 5.61
CA GLN A 196 -12.18 23.04 4.19
C GLN A 196 -10.88 22.93 3.36
N GLU A 197 -9.83 23.68 3.73
CA GLU A 197 -8.50 23.58 3.10
C GLU A 197 -7.91 22.16 3.22
N VAL A 198 -7.97 21.57 4.41
CA VAL A 198 -7.49 20.20 4.68
C VAL A 198 -8.29 19.18 3.88
N LEU A 199 -9.62 19.31 3.84
CA LEU A 199 -10.49 18.44 3.04
C LEU A 199 -10.17 18.51 1.54
N ASP A 200 -9.87 19.69 1.01
CA ASP A 200 -9.52 19.85 -0.39
C ASP A 200 -8.13 19.27 -0.70
N GLU A 201 -7.18 19.31 0.24
CA GLU A 201 -5.92 18.58 0.12
C GLU A 201 -6.10 17.06 0.10
N ILE A 202 -6.93 16.51 1.00
CA ILE A 202 -7.29 15.09 1.01
C ILE A 202 -7.89 14.69 -0.35
N ARG A 203 -8.87 15.46 -0.85
CA ARG A 203 -9.52 15.21 -2.16
C ARG A 203 -8.52 15.22 -3.31
N ARG A 204 -7.59 16.19 -3.34
CA ARG A 204 -6.54 16.27 -4.37
C ARG A 204 -5.63 15.03 -4.35
N ASN A 205 -5.20 14.57 -3.17
CA ASN A 205 -4.36 13.39 -3.03
C ASN A 205 -5.10 12.10 -3.42
N LEU A 206 -6.33 11.91 -2.95
CA LEU A 206 -7.17 10.76 -3.34
C LEU A 206 -7.46 10.75 -4.85
N GLY A 207 -7.64 11.92 -5.47
CA GLY A 207 -7.80 12.04 -6.92
C GLY A 207 -6.64 11.47 -7.72
N ARG A 208 -5.42 11.49 -7.17
CA ARG A 208 -4.24 10.84 -7.77
C ARG A 208 -4.27 9.32 -7.55
N ILE A 209 -4.62 8.87 -6.34
CA ILE A 209 -4.72 7.44 -6.01
C ILE A 209 -5.81 6.74 -6.85
N ARG A 210 -6.94 7.40 -7.13
CA ARG A 210 -8.03 6.85 -7.97
C ARG A 210 -7.61 6.49 -9.39
N ARG A 211 -6.52 7.09 -9.89
CA ARG A 211 -6.00 6.83 -11.23
C ARG A 211 -5.08 5.61 -11.28
N VAL A 212 -4.71 5.06 -10.12
CA VAL A 212 -3.84 3.89 -10.04
C VAL A 212 -4.59 2.67 -10.56
N SER A 213 -3.94 1.95 -11.46
CA SER A 213 -4.46 0.82 -12.22
C SER A 213 -3.63 -0.44 -12.00
N GLY A 214 -4.13 -1.60 -12.43
CA GLY A 214 -3.35 -2.84 -12.42
C GLY A 214 -2.08 -2.75 -13.26
N ASP A 215 -2.11 -1.95 -14.31
CA ASP A 215 -0.94 -1.70 -15.17
C ASP A 215 0.15 -0.95 -14.41
N ASP A 216 -0.19 -0.02 -13.52
CA ASP A 216 0.82 0.65 -12.69
C ASP A 216 1.57 -0.34 -11.81
N PHE A 217 0.87 -1.32 -11.23
CA PHE A 217 1.51 -2.40 -10.46
C PHE A 217 2.36 -3.30 -11.36
N ASN A 218 1.81 -3.76 -12.48
CA ASN A 218 2.49 -4.68 -13.40
C ASN A 218 3.75 -4.06 -14.02
N ASN A 219 3.65 -2.81 -14.48
CA ASN A 219 4.77 -2.05 -15.03
C ASN A 219 5.87 -1.85 -14.00
N ASN A 220 5.53 -1.84 -12.70
CA ASN A 220 6.47 -1.71 -11.59
C ASN A 220 6.89 -3.06 -10.98
N ARG A 221 6.73 -4.17 -11.72
CA ARG A 221 7.15 -5.53 -11.31
C ARG A 221 6.43 -6.05 -10.05
N LEU A 222 5.20 -5.59 -9.82
CA LEU A 222 4.36 -6.02 -8.71
C LEU A 222 3.27 -7.01 -9.13
N SER A 223 3.40 -7.69 -10.28
CA SER A 223 2.43 -8.70 -10.72
C SER A 223 2.26 -9.84 -9.69
N GLY A 224 3.36 -10.28 -9.06
CA GLY A 224 3.31 -11.26 -7.98
C GLY A 224 2.53 -10.77 -6.75
N LEU A 225 2.61 -9.48 -6.43
CA LEU A 225 1.81 -8.85 -5.38
C LEU A 225 0.34 -8.79 -5.79
N MET A 226 0.06 -8.45 -7.05
CA MET A 226 -1.31 -8.36 -7.57
C MET A 226 -2.04 -9.70 -7.57
N ASN A 227 -1.33 -10.81 -7.79
CA ASN A 227 -1.91 -12.15 -7.66
C ASN A 227 -2.50 -12.39 -6.26
N HIS A 228 -1.87 -11.85 -5.21
CA HIS A 228 -2.37 -11.93 -3.82
C HIS A 228 -3.71 -11.22 -3.65
N TYR A 229 -3.97 -10.20 -4.47
CA TYR A 229 -5.20 -9.42 -4.47
C TYR A 229 -6.12 -9.76 -5.64
N LYS A 230 -6.01 -10.97 -6.22
CA LYS A 230 -6.82 -11.42 -7.36
C LYS A 230 -6.81 -10.41 -8.53
N ASN A 231 -5.66 -9.77 -8.75
CA ASN A 231 -5.45 -8.71 -9.74
C ASN A 231 -6.34 -7.46 -9.55
N SER A 232 -6.79 -7.19 -8.33
CA SER A 232 -7.60 -6.01 -7.99
C SER A 232 -6.75 -4.93 -7.28
N PRO A 233 -6.46 -3.79 -7.94
CA PRO A 233 -5.76 -2.67 -7.31
C PRO A 233 -6.54 -2.11 -6.12
N TYR A 234 -7.87 -2.17 -6.19
CA TYR A 234 -8.75 -1.78 -5.10
C TYR A 234 -8.45 -2.55 -3.81
N LEU A 235 -8.33 -3.88 -3.87
CA LEU A 235 -8.04 -4.69 -2.68
C LEU A 235 -6.67 -4.37 -2.07
N ALA A 236 -5.68 -4.03 -2.91
CA ALA A 236 -4.40 -3.54 -2.43
C ALA A 236 -4.55 -2.20 -1.68
N LEU A 237 -5.37 -1.28 -2.20
CA LEU A 237 -5.65 0.01 -1.57
C LEU A 237 -6.49 -0.12 -0.29
N VAL A 238 -7.39 -1.10 -0.21
CA VAL A 238 -8.13 -1.43 1.03
C VAL A 238 -7.12 -1.86 2.10
N GLU A 239 -6.22 -2.79 1.77
CA GLU A 239 -5.22 -3.25 2.74
C GLU A 239 -4.26 -2.14 3.19
N ALA A 240 -3.96 -1.19 2.29
CA ALA A 240 -3.13 -0.02 2.59
C ALA A 240 -3.86 1.10 3.35
N GLY A 241 -5.19 1.00 3.55
CA GLY A 241 -5.99 1.99 4.30
C GLY A 241 -6.45 3.20 3.48
N TYR A 242 -6.43 3.10 2.15
CA TYR A 242 -6.83 4.18 1.23
C TYR A 242 -8.21 3.96 0.59
N ALA A 243 -8.77 2.77 0.72
CA ALA A 243 -10.10 2.45 0.22
C ALA A 243 -10.97 1.84 1.33
N TYR A 244 -12.28 2.03 1.26
CA TYR A 244 -13.22 1.39 2.19
C TYR A 244 -13.27 -0.12 1.93
N PRO A 245 -13.17 -1.01 2.93
CA PRO A 245 -13.53 -2.41 2.77
C PRO A 245 -15.04 -2.58 2.56
N GLU A 246 -15.46 -3.68 1.95
CA GLU A 246 -16.88 -3.95 1.65
C GLU A 246 -17.77 -3.92 2.89
N ASP A 247 -17.30 -4.45 4.03
CA ASP A 247 -18.04 -4.47 5.28
C ASP A 247 -18.34 -3.04 5.80
N GLU A 248 -17.35 -2.14 5.73
CA GLU A 248 -17.53 -0.73 6.12
C GLU A 248 -18.51 0.01 5.18
N ILE A 249 -18.56 -0.36 3.89
CA ILE A 249 -19.51 0.23 2.93
C ILE A 249 -20.94 -0.19 3.27
N LYS A 250 -21.15 -1.44 3.66
CA LYS A 250 -22.47 -1.97 4.04
C LYS A 250 -23.01 -1.29 5.30
N GLU A 251 -22.14 -1.01 6.26
CA GLU A 251 -22.49 -0.36 7.53
C GLU A 251 -22.82 1.14 7.40
N GLN A 252 -22.34 1.82 6.35
CA GLN A 252 -22.47 3.27 6.20
C GLN A 252 -23.91 3.77 6.05
N ASN A 253 -24.89 2.92 5.69
CA ASN A 253 -26.32 3.28 5.65
C ASN A 253 -26.66 4.58 4.89
N GLY A 254 -25.85 4.98 3.91
CA GLY A 254 -26.03 6.22 3.13
C GLY A 254 -25.25 7.44 3.64
N GLN A 255 -24.48 7.30 4.72
CA GLN A 255 -23.56 8.33 5.23
C GLN A 255 -22.19 8.18 4.56
N PHE A 256 -22.06 8.78 3.38
CA PHE A 256 -20.80 8.74 2.63
C PHE A 256 -19.85 9.85 3.05
N LYS A 257 -18.55 9.55 2.99
CA LYS A 257 -17.45 10.47 3.28
C LYS A 257 -16.47 10.51 2.12
N THR A 258 -15.55 11.48 2.15
CA THR A 258 -14.53 11.64 1.10
C THR A 258 -13.12 11.33 1.59
N ASP A 259 -12.95 10.69 2.75
CA ASP A 259 -11.64 10.40 3.32
C ASP A 259 -10.99 9.15 2.71
N LYS A 260 -11.76 8.17 2.21
CA LYS A 260 -11.24 7.00 1.47
C LYS A 260 -11.91 6.87 0.10
N ILE A 261 -11.39 5.93 -0.70
CA ILE A 261 -11.85 5.62 -2.05
C ILE A 261 -12.91 4.53 -1.99
N TYR A 262 -14.03 4.75 -2.67
CA TYR A 262 -15.00 3.68 -2.93
C TYR A 262 -14.58 2.85 -4.15
N PRO A 263 -14.95 1.56 -4.19
CA PRO A 263 -14.52 0.65 -5.26
C PRO A 263 -14.91 1.12 -6.67
N TRP A 264 -16.08 1.72 -6.80
CA TRP A 264 -16.57 2.26 -8.08
C TRP A 264 -15.89 3.56 -8.53
N GLU A 265 -15.09 4.19 -7.67
CA GLU A 265 -14.30 5.38 -8.03
C GLU A 265 -12.97 5.02 -8.70
N ILE A 266 -12.60 3.74 -8.72
CA ILE A 266 -11.40 3.24 -9.39
C ILE A 266 -11.75 2.82 -10.82
N LYS A 267 -10.87 3.15 -11.76
CA LYS A 267 -11.01 2.71 -13.15
C LYS A 267 -11.00 1.18 -13.20
N ASN A 268 -12.00 0.60 -13.88
CA ASN A 268 -12.25 -0.84 -13.90
C ASN A 268 -12.53 -1.38 -12.49
N ALA A 269 -13.58 -0.84 -11.87
CA ALA A 269 -14.07 -1.26 -10.56
C ALA A 269 -14.12 -2.81 -10.49
N PRO A 270 -13.69 -3.41 -9.37
CA PRO A 270 -13.77 -4.85 -9.20
C PRO A 270 -15.22 -5.33 -9.36
N LEU A 271 -15.41 -6.58 -9.79
CA LEU A 271 -16.74 -7.22 -9.94
C LEU A 271 -17.40 -7.48 -8.58
N ILE A 272 -17.68 -6.43 -7.81
CA ILE A 272 -18.26 -6.48 -6.46
C ILE A 272 -19.78 -6.31 -6.45
N TYR A 273 -20.36 -5.98 -7.61
CA TYR A 273 -21.80 -5.71 -7.74
C TYR A 273 -22.66 -6.99 -7.66
N SER A 274 -22.07 -8.16 -7.50
CA SER A 274 -22.81 -9.39 -7.18
C SER A 274 -23.57 -9.25 -5.86
N ASP A 275 -23.02 -8.49 -4.91
CA ASP A 275 -23.66 -8.20 -3.64
C ASP A 275 -24.71 -7.09 -3.79
N LYS A 276 -25.94 -7.39 -3.36
CA LYS A 276 -27.07 -6.45 -3.42
C LYS A 276 -26.84 -5.21 -2.56
N GLU A 277 -26.28 -5.35 -1.36
CA GLU A 277 -26.09 -4.23 -0.45
C GLU A 277 -25.07 -3.24 -1.02
N ILE A 278 -24.03 -3.75 -1.69
CA ILE A 278 -23.04 -2.94 -2.39
C ILE A 278 -23.67 -2.19 -3.56
N ARG A 279 -24.57 -2.80 -4.33
CA ARG A 279 -25.30 -2.09 -5.40
C ARG A 279 -26.16 -0.96 -4.84
N ILE A 280 -26.90 -1.22 -3.76
CA ILE A 280 -27.72 -0.20 -3.08
C ILE A 280 -26.83 0.94 -2.58
N ALA A 281 -25.70 0.64 -1.95
CA ALA A 281 -24.74 1.64 -1.47
C ALA A 281 -24.18 2.48 -2.63
N ALA A 282 -23.85 1.86 -3.77
CA ALA A 282 -23.38 2.56 -4.95
C ALA A 282 -24.42 3.54 -5.52
N CYS A 283 -25.69 3.13 -5.61
CA CYS A 283 -26.79 4.01 -6.04
C CYS A 283 -26.99 5.20 -5.08
N LYS A 284 -27.01 4.94 -3.77
CA LYS A 284 -27.13 5.99 -2.74
C LYS A 284 -25.94 6.95 -2.79
N TRP A 285 -24.74 6.42 -3.00
CA TRP A 285 -23.53 7.22 -3.18
C TRP A 285 -23.62 8.13 -4.40
N LEU A 286 -24.15 7.63 -5.51
CA LEU A 286 -24.31 8.42 -6.74
C LEU A 286 -25.21 9.64 -6.51
N VAL A 287 -26.37 9.44 -5.90
CA VAL A 287 -27.30 10.52 -5.52
C VAL A 287 -26.61 11.50 -4.56
N TRP A 288 -25.94 10.98 -3.53
CA TRP A 288 -25.20 11.82 -2.58
C TRP A 288 -24.10 12.64 -3.24
N LYS A 289 -23.38 12.08 -4.22
CA LYS A 289 -22.27 12.75 -4.91
C LYS A 289 -22.76 13.83 -5.86
N LEU A 290 -23.80 13.54 -6.63
CA LEU A 290 -24.32 14.45 -7.65
C LEU A 290 -25.23 15.54 -7.07
N LYS A 291 -25.78 15.33 -5.87
CA LYS A 291 -26.77 16.24 -5.25
C LYS A 291 -27.98 16.49 -6.15
N LYS A 292 -28.31 15.53 -7.02
CA LYS A 292 -29.50 15.53 -7.88
C LYS A 292 -30.65 14.82 -7.19
N ASP A 293 -31.89 15.17 -7.56
CA ASP A 293 -33.04 14.34 -7.19
C ASP A 293 -32.87 12.95 -7.83
N PRO A 294 -33.16 11.84 -7.12
CA PRO A 294 -33.06 10.50 -7.69
C PRO A 294 -33.80 10.32 -9.01
N LYS A 295 -34.91 11.03 -9.23
CA LYS A 295 -35.72 10.91 -10.45
C LYS A 295 -35.03 11.52 -11.68
N ASP A 296 -34.08 12.42 -11.46
CA ASP A 296 -33.33 13.10 -12.52
C ASP A 296 -31.99 12.40 -12.83
N ILE A 297 -31.69 11.30 -12.15
CA ILE A 297 -30.51 10.49 -12.41
C ILE A 297 -30.75 9.66 -13.68
N ILE A 298 -29.87 9.85 -14.67
CA ILE A 298 -29.92 9.16 -15.97
C ILE A 298 -28.77 8.17 -16.13
N GLN A 299 -28.77 7.37 -17.20
CA GLN A 299 -27.73 6.37 -17.45
C GLN A 299 -26.32 6.96 -17.54
N ASP A 300 -26.20 8.15 -18.13
CA ASP A 300 -24.92 8.85 -18.23
C ASP A 300 -24.34 9.23 -16.87
N ASP A 301 -25.19 9.51 -15.87
CA ASP A 301 -24.71 9.77 -14.50
C ASP A 301 -24.01 8.53 -13.93
N PHE A 302 -24.53 7.33 -14.19
CA PHE A 302 -23.86 6.09 -13.80
C PHE A 302 -22.56 5.86 -14.57
N ASN A 303 -22.58 6.02 -15.90
CA ASN A 303 -21.41 5.81 -16.76
C ASN A 303 -20.26 6.75 -16.38
N ASN A 304 -20.55 8.05 -16.23
CA ASN A 304 -19.57 9.09 -15.91
C ASN A 304 -19.01 8.95 -14.47
N ASN A 305 -19.62 8.13 -13.62
CA ASN A 305 -19.19 7.88 -12.26
C ASN A 305 -18.70 6.44 -12.00
N GLY A 306 -18.35 5.69 -13.06
CA GLY A 306 -17.77 4.35 -12.91
C GLY A 306 -18.78 3.24 -12.55
N LEU A 307 -20.07 3.55 -12.61
CA LEU A 307 -21.18 2.64 -12.28
C LEU A 307 -21.88 2.07 -13.52
N GLY A 308 -21.37 2.33 -14.72
CA GLY A 308 -21.96 1.79 -15.96
C GLY A 308 -22.05 0.26 -15.96
N GLY A 309 -21.03 -0.43 -15.42
CA GLY A 309 -21.03 -1.88 -15.27
C GLY A 309 -22.09 -2.40 -14.28
N LEU A 310 -22.46 -1.62 -13.26
CA LEU A 310 -23.55 -1.96 -12.34
C LEU A 310 -24.88 -1.96 -13.09
N VAL A 311 -25.20 -0.89 -13.81
CA VAL A 311 -26.49 -0.75 -14.51
C VAL A 311 -26.59 -1.72 -15.70
N GLY A 312 -25.50 -1.85 -16.48
CA GLY A 312 -25.47 -2.72 -17.64
C GLY A 312 -25.65 -4.21 -17.27
N ASN A 313 -24.93 -4.68 -16.26
CA ASN A 313 -24.89 -6.12 -15.95
C ASN A 313 -26.05 -6.57 -15.06
N TYR A 314 -26.54 -5.73 -14.15
CA TYR A 314 -27.52 -6.14 -13.13
C TYR A 314 -28.93 -5.58 -13.36
N TYR A 315 -29.05 -4.50 -14.15
CA TYR A 315 -30.33 -3.82 -14.37
C TYR A 315 -30.65 -3.63 -15.85
N LYS A 316 -30.00 -4.39 -16.74
CA LYS A 316 -30.25 -4.37 -18.20
C LYS A 316 -30.22 -2.95 -18.80
N GLY A 317 -29.38 -2.07 -18.28
CA GLY A 317 -29.31 -0.68 -18.73
C GLY A 317 -30.38 0.24 -18.17
N SER A 318 -31.14 -0.15 -17.15
CA SER A 318 -32.22 0.64 -16.53
C SER A 318 -31.77 1.35 -15.23
N PRO A 319 -31.49 2.67 -15.28
CA PRO A 319 -31.28 3.49 -14.08
C PRO A 319 -32.46 3.42 -13.09
N TYR A 320 -33.68 3.37 -13.60
CA TYR A 320 -34.90 3.32 -12.78
C TYR A 320 -34.90 2.09 -11.88
N ASP A 321 -34.63 0.89 -12.42
CA ASP A 321 -34.63 -0.34 -11.64
C ASP A 321 -33.52 -0.33 -10.57
N ALA A 322 -32.36 0.24 -10.89
CA ALA A 322 -31.25 0.39 -9.95
C ALA A 322 -31.60 1.32 -8.77
N LEU A 323 -32.30 2.42 -9.04
CA LEU A 323 -32.74 3.36 -8.01
C LEU A 323 -33.95 2.86 -7.22
N LEU A 324 -34.83 2.08 -7.87
CA LEU A 324 -35.96 1.42 -7.23
C LEU A 324 -35.47 0.36 -6.23
N GLU A 325 -34.49 -0.48 -6.61
CA GLU A 325 -33.86 -1.45 -5.70
C GLU A 325 -33.20 -0.74 -4.50
N ALA A 326 -32.63 0.45 -4.71
CA ALA A 326 -32.03 1.25 -3.66
C ALA A 326 -33.03 1.97 -2.74
N GLY A 327 -34.34 1.90 -3.04
CA GLY A 327 -35.40 2.59 -2.31
C GLY A 327 -35.36 4.11 -2.49
N LEU A 328 -34.75 4.61 -3.57
CA LEU A 328 -34.58 6.03 -3.85
C LEU A 328 -35.71 6.61 -4.71
N VAL A 329 -36.43 5.74 -5.43
CA VAL A 329 -37.62 6.07 -6.21
C VAL A 329 -38.71 5.04 -5.94
N THR A 330 -39.94 5.36 -6.35
CA THR A 330 -41.12 4.51 -6.21
C THR A 330 -41.69 4.15 -7.58
N GLN A 331 -42.60 3.18 -7.63
CA GLN A 331 -43.32 2.81 -8.87
C GLN A 331 -44.05 4.00 -9.53
N ALA A 332 -44.52 4.95 -8.73
CA ALA A 332 -45.16 6.16 -9.26
C ALA A 332 -44.20 7.05 -10.09
N ASN A 333 -42.89 6.87 -9.96
CA ASN A 333 -41.88 7.63 -10.70
C ASN A 333 -41.52 7.00 -12.04
N GLU A 334 -41.99 5.78 -12.34
CA GLU A 334 -41.61 5.03 -13.53
C GLU A 334 -41.92 5.76 -14.84
N ALA A 335 -43.14 6.29 -14.98
CA ALA A 335 -43.58 6.97 -16.20
C ALA A 335 -42.72 8.20 -16.51
N TYR A 336 -42.39 8.99 -15.49
CA TYR A 336 -41.53 10.17 -15.60
C TYR A 336 -40.10 9.78 -16.03
N MET A 337 -39.49 8.81 -15.35
CA MET A 337 -38.12 8.41 -15.63
C MET A 337 -37.97 7.76 -17.01
N ARG A 338 -38.97 6.98 -17.44
CA ARG A 338 -38.97 6.38 -18.79
C ARG A 338 -39.12 7.43 -19.90
N SER A 339 -39.95 8.46 -19.71
CA SER A 339 -40.10 9.51 -20.72
C SER A 339 -38.83 10.37 -20.89
N SER A 340 -38.11 10.61 -19.79
CA SER A 340 -36.89 11.43 -19.79
C SER A 340 -35.68 10.74 -20.44
N GLN A 341 -35.69 9.41 -20.57
CA GLN A 341 -34.61 8.63 -21.19
C GLN A 341 -34.63 8.64 -22.73
N HIS A 342 -35.66 9.19 -23.38
CA HIS A 342 -35.77 9.23 -24.84
C HIS A 342 -35.39 10.58 -25.47
N THR A 343 -35.02 11.55 -24.64
CA THR A 343 -34.73 12.93 -25.06
C THR A 343 -33.23 13.25 -25.19
N HIS A 344 -32.35 12.28 -24.96
CA HIS A 344 -30.89 12.40 -25.05
C HIS A 344 -30.32 11.21 -25.83
#